data_AF-A0A223D5U0-F1
#
_entry.id   AF-A0A223D5U0-F1
#
_cell.length_a   1.000
_cell.length_b   1.000
_cell.length_c   1.000
_cell.angle_alpha   90.00
_cell.angle_beta   90.00
_cell.angle_gamma   90.00
#
_symmetry.space_group_name_H-M   'P 1'
#
loop_
_entity.id
_entity.type
_entity.pdbx_description
1 polymer ?
#
loop_
_entity_poly.entity_id
_entity_poly.type
_entity_poly.pdbx_seq_one_letter_code
_entity_poly.pdbx_strand_id
1 'polypeptide(L)' 'MINELQNKQVQVTTTSSTVLGEFKNFDGSFVVVQTTTGLTYFALTNIVEIKEQYSPTQPEEYDEDDEIVYA' A
#
# COMPACT_ATOMS: atom_id res chain seq x y z
N MET A 1 -14.44 -3.71 -4.44
CA MET A 1 -15.13 -2.74 -3.55
C MET A 1 -14.10 -2.17 -2.58
N ILE A 2 -14.19 -0.90 -2.14
CA ILE A 2 -13.15 -0.25 -1.31
C ILE A 2 -12.84 -1.01 0.00
N ASN A 3 -13.78 -1.81 0.51
CA ASN A 3 -13.59 -2.68 1.67
C ASN A 3 -12.53 -3.78 1.45
N GLU A 4 -12.23 -4.16 0.20
CA GLU A 4 -11.19 -5.16 -0.12
C GLU A 4 -9.77 -4.64 0.12
N LEU A 5 -9.62 -3.32 0.32
CA LEU A 5 -8.34 -2.68 0.61
C LEU A 5 -8.01 -2.68 2.12
N GLN A 6 -8.90 -3.18 2.97
CA GLN A 6 -8.71 -3.14 4.42
C GLN A 6 -7.41 -3.87 4.84
N ASN A 7 -6.58 -3.15 5.59
CA ASN A 7 -5.25 -3.56 6.07
C ASN A 7 -4.24 -3.86 4.96
N LYS A 8 -4.46 -3.35 3.74
CA LYS A 8 -3.50 -3.47 2.63
C LYS A 8 -2.66 -2.21 2.48
N GLN A 9 -1.45 -2.38 1.97
CA GLN A 9 -0.65 -1.25 1.53
C GLN A 9 -1.34 -0.58 0.33
N VAL A 10 -1.52 0.72 0.39
CA VAL A 10 -2.15 1.51 -0.66
C VAL A 10 -1.34 2.77 -0.96
N GLN A 11 -1.49 3.23 -2.19
CA GLN A 11 -1.11 4.56 -2.62
C GLN A 11 -2.38 5.39 -2.77
N VAL A 12 -2.46 6.49 -2.02
CA VAL A 12 -3.53 7.48 -2.13
C VAL A 12 -2.98 8.69 -2.88
N THR A 13 -3.51 8.92 -4.08
CA THR A 13 -3.18 10.09 -4.89
C THR A 13 -4.25 11.14 -4.70
N THR A 14 -3.84 12.31 -4.21
CA THR A 14 -4.68 13.50 -4.11
C THR A 14 -4.37 14.48 -5.23
N THR A 15 -5.15 15.55 -5.35
CA THR A 15 -4.88 16.63 -6.33
C THR A 15 -3.55 17.35 -6.11
N SER A 16 -2.96 17.26 -4.91
CA SER A 16 -1.74 17.99 -4.52
C SER A 16 -0.53 17.09 -4.26
N SER A 17 -0.75 15.82 -3.91
CA SER A 17 0.31 14.93 -3.44
C SER A 17 -0.10 13.47 -3.48
N THR A 18 0.88 12.58 -3.40
CA THR A 18 0.66 11.14 -3.28
C THR A 18 1.25 10.63 -1.98
N VAL A 19 0.49 9.80 -1.27
CA VAL A 19 0.87 9.23 0.02
C VAL A 19 0.80 7.72 -0.02
N LEU A 20 1.82 7.06 0.53
CA LEU A 20 1.87 5.61 0.72
C LEU A 20 1.58 5.28 2.18
N GLY A 21 0.77 4.26 2.41
CA GLY A 21 0.53 3.72 3.74
C GLY A 21 -0.45 2.55 3.74
N GLU A 22 -0.85 2.09 4.90
CA GLU A 22 -1.79 0.99 5.04
C GLU A 22 -3.23 1.51 5.16
N PHE A 23 -4.13 1.06 4.29
CA PHE A 23 -5.53 1.45 4.36
C PHE A 23 -6.19 0.83 5.59
N LYS A 24 -6.80 1.64 6.45
CA LYS A 24 -7.42 1.18 7.70
C LYS A 24 -8.93 1.23 7.65
N ASN A 25 -9.49 2.33 7.16
CA ASN A 25 -10.93 2.55 7.21
C ASN A 25 -11.41 3.52 6.14
N PHE A 26 -12.71 3.43 5.84
CA PHE A 26 -13.46 4.35 4.99
C PHE A 26 -14.83 4.59 5.62
N ASP A 27 -15.17 5.87 5.84
CA ASP A 27 -16.43 6.28 6.48
C ASP A 27 -17.32 7.08 5.52
N GLY A 28 -17.30 6.75 4.23
CA GLY A 28 -18.14 7.41 3.21
C GLY A 28 -17.73 8.83 2.81
N SER A 29 -16.98 9.53 3.67
CA SER A 29 -16.47 10.90 3.43
C SER A 29 -14.95 10.99 3.48
N PHE A 30 -14.31 10.10 4.24
CA PHE A 30 -12.88 10.09 4.47
C PHE A 30 -12.29 8.70 4.26
N VAL A 31 -11.04 8.69 3.80
CA VAL A 31 -10.16 7.51 3.77
C VAL A 31 -9.11 7.68 4.85
N VAL A 32 -8.95 6.65 5.67
CA VAL A 32 -7.96 6.62 6.74
C VAL A 32 -6.83 5.68 6.36
N VAL A 33 -5.60 6.21 6.34
CA VAL A 33 -4.38 5.47 6.02
C VAL A 33 -3.39 5.61 7.17
N GLN A 34 -2.78 4.51 7.58
CA GLN A 34 -1.66 4.52 8.50
C GLN A 34 -0.34 4.65 7.73
N THR A 35 0.35 5.76 7.94
CA THR A 35 1.69 6.03 7.41
C THR A 35 2.74 5.79 8.49
N THR A 36 4.02 5.93 8.14
CA THR A 36 5.14 5.87 9.12
C THR A 36 5.09 6.99 10.16
N THR A 37 4.37 8.07 9.89
CA THR A 37 4.22 9.22 10.78
C THR A 37 2.96 9.16 11.64
N GLY A 38 2.03 8.24 11.37
CA GLY A 38 0.78 8.09 12.11
C GLY A 38 -0.44 7.87 11.23
N LEU A 39 -1.63 8.13 11.77
CA LEU A 39 -2.88 8.05 11.00
C LEU A 39 -3.10 9.35 10.23
N THR A 40 -3.34 9.22 8.93
CA THR A 40 -3.63 10.32 8.02
C THR A 40 -5.02 10.15 7.44
N TYR A 41 -5.75 11.27 7.32
CA TYR A 41 -7.13 11.32 6.87
C TYR A 41 -7.22 12.11 5.57
N PHE A 42 -7.80 11.51 4.54
CA PHE A 42 -8.00 12.14 3.24
C PHE A 42 -9.49 12.31 2.96
N ALA A 43 -9.92 13.54 2.70
CA ALA A 43 -11.28 13.80 2.23
C ALA A 43 -11.44 13.23 0.82
N LEU A 44 -12.50 12.45 0.58
CA LEU A 44 -12.73 11.78 -0.71
C LEU A 44 -12.81 12.75 -1.88
N THR A 45 -13.31 13.95 -1.66
CA THR A 45 -13.38 15.02 -2.67
C THR A 45 -12.01 15.40 -3.24
N ASN A 46 -10.94 15.13 -2.49
CA ASN A 46 -9.57 15.49 -2.85
C ASN A 46 -8.78 14.27 -3.35
N ILE A 47 -9.34 13.07 -3.27
CA ILE A 47 -8.69 11.83 -3.72
C ILE A 47 -9.02 11.62 -5.19
N VAL A 48 -7.97 11.51 -5.99
CA VAL A 48 -8.05 11.19 -7.42
C VAL A 48 -8.08 9.68 -7.60
N GLU A 49 -7.25 8.96 -6.85
CA GLU A 49 -7.10 7.51 -6.97
C GLU A 49 -6.66 6.88 -5.64
N ILE A 50 -7.14 5.66 -5.37
CA ILE A 50 -6.59 4.77 -4.35
C ILE A 50 -6.24 3.47 -5.05
N LYS A 51 -4.96 3.08 -4.96
CA LYS A 51 -4.46 1.87 -5.59
C LYS A 51 -3.82 0.96 -4.55
N GLU A 52 -4.19 -0.31 -4.56
CA GLU A 52 -3.47 -1.35 -3.83
C GLU A 52 -2.02 -1.38 -4.31
N GLN A 53 -1.10 -1.22 -3.38
CA GLN A 53 0.31 -1.44 -3.61
C GLN A 53 0.62 -2.85 -3.15
N TYR A 54 1.15 -3.66 -4.05
CA TYR A 54 1.70 -4.95 -3.66
C TYR A 54 2.86 -4.69 -2.71
N SER A 55 2.71 -5.09 -1.44
CA SER A 55 3.86 -5.21 -0.54
C SER A 55 4.70 -6.39 -1.04
N PRO A 56 5.97 -6.18 -1.44
CA PRO A 56 6.89 -7.28 -1.68
C PRO A 56 7.32 -7.83 -0.32
N THR A 57 6.43 -8.55 0.35
CA THR A 57 6.76 -9.29 1.59
C THR A 57 7.11 -10.75 1.34
N GLN A 58 7.13 -11.20 0.08
CA GLN A 58 7.84 -12.43 -0.21
C GLN A 58 9.30 -12.06 -0.46
N PRO A 59 10.24 -12.43 0.44
CA PRO A 59 11.63 -12.51 0.01
C PRO A 59 11.67 -13.33 -1.28
N GLU A 60 12.44 -12.89 -2.27
CA GLU A 60 12.87 -13.79 -3.34
C GLU A 60 13.47 -15.01 -2.63
N GLU A 61 12.82 -16.17 -2.71
CA GLU A 61 13.49 -17.42 -2.38
C GLU A 61 14.66 -17.50 -3.35
N TYR A 62 15.87 -17.24 -2.84
CA TYR A 62 17.07 -17.67 -3.52
C TYR A 62 17.03 -19.20 -3.46
N ASP A 63 16.67 -19.84 -4.56
CA ASP A 63 16.92 -21.27 -4.73
C ASP A 63 18.45 -21.48 -4.59
N GLU A 64 18.90 -21.94 -3.42
CA GLU A 64 20.28 -22.35 -3.15
C GLU A 64 20.63 -23.69 -3.85
N ASP A 65 20.20 -23.88 -5.11
CA ASP A 65 20.52 -25.06 -5.93
C ASP A 65 21.42 -24.74 -7.13
N ASP A 66 22.01 -23.54 -7.18
CA ASP A 66 23.14 -23.28 -8.08
C ASP A 66 24.41 -23.88 -7.46
N GLU A 67 24.52 -25.20 -7.61
CA GLU A 67 25.74 -25.99 -7.46
C GLU A 67 26.85 -25.33 -8.30
N ILE A 68 27.73 -24.58 -7.67
CA ILE A 68 28.90 -24.00 -8.34
C ILE A 68 29.86 -25.16 -8.65
N VAL A 69 29.72 -25.73 -9.85
CA VAL A 69 30.69 -26.69 -10.40
C VAL A 69 32.00 -25.96 -10.66
N TYR A 70 33.01 -26.20 -9.84
CA TYR A 70 34.39 -25.84 -10.17
C TYR A 70 34.94 -26.89 -11.16
N ALA A 71 35.13 -26.48 -12.42
CA ALA A 71 35.87 -27.23 -13.44
C ALA A 71 37.36 -26.90 -13.41
#